data_AF-A0A9D7R8B8-F1
#
_entry.id   AF-A0A9D7R8B8-F1
#
_cell.length_a   1.000
_cell.length_b   1.000
_cell.length_c   1.000
_cell.angle_alpha   90.00
_cell.angle_beta   90.00
_cell.angle_gamma   90.00
#
_symmetry.space_group_name_H-M   'P 1'
#
loop_
_entity.id
_entity.type
_entity.pdbx_description
1 polymer ?
#
loop_
_entity_poly.entity_id
_entity_poly.type
_entity_poly.pdbx_seq_one_letter_code
_entity_poly.pdbx_strand_id
1 'polypeptide(L)'
;MTKPRATPASTPTASLDEFMDRGRQLACQGGRGVPIKNYRPFSDFVLSKMVNKAELINGQALLPTDGEPVVVIASHGPNIAWVPLAALVGKFFYDSGYGDIVGGFFPHKAVFLVPGFKDYYKRVLGAPTDIHTVEAIVDLLKNHEVGVTGTAPEGANCLLAL
;
A
#
# COMPACT_ATOMS: atom_id res chain seq x y z
N MET A 1 6.36 -34.32 -36.45
CA MET A 1 7.40 -33.77 -35.55
C MET A 1 7.18 -32.27 -35.42
N THR A 2 6.54 -31.84 -34.33
CA THR A 2 6.25 -30.43 -34.04
C THR A 2 7.46 -29.78 -33.37
N LYS A 3 7.90 -28.62 -33.87
CA LYS A 3 9.00 -27.85 -33.26
C LYS A 3 8.64 -27.48 -31.82
N PRO A 4 9.60 -27.55 -30.87
CA PRO A 4 9.37 -27.07 -29.52
C PRO A 4 9.16 -25.55 -29.55
N ARG A 5 8.10 -25.11 -28.86
CA ARG A 5 7.74 -23.70 -28.66
C ARG A 5 8.81 -23.08 -27.77
N ALA A 6 9.46 -22.01 -28.25
CA ALA A 6 10.43 -21.27 -27.47
C ALA A 6 9.77 -20.74 -26.19
N THR A 7 10.37 -21.04 -25.05
CA THR A 7 10.04 -20.42 -23.76
C THR A 7 10.23 -18.91 -23.89
N PRO A 8 9.29 -18.06 -23.43
CA PRO A 8 9.52 -16.62 -23.43
C PRO A 8 10.78 -16.32 -22.62
N ALA A 9 11.70 -15.55 -23.19
CA ALA A 9 12.81 -15.02 -22.43
C ALA A 9 12.25 -14.28 -21.20
N SER A 10 12.78 -14.59 -20.03
CA SER A 10 12.47 -13.86 -18.80
C SER A 10 12.66 -12.37 -19.06
N THR A 11 11.57 -11.60 -18.95
CA THR A 11 11.62 -10.15 -19.01
C THR A 11 12.73 -9.68 -18.05
N PRO A 12 13.68 -8.85 -18.48
CA PRO A 12 14.73 -8.35 -17.60
C PRO A 12 14.03 -7.70 -16.41
N THR A 13 14.27 -8.22 -15.21
CA THR A 13 13.95 -7.52 -13.97
C THR A 13 14.70 -6.19 -14.04
N ALA A 14 13.97 -5.08 -14.18
CA ALA A 14 14.53 -3.74 -14.09
C ALA A 14 15.48 -3.71 -12.88
N SER A 15 16.70 -3.23 -13.09
CA SER A 15 17.70 -3.24 -12.01
C SER A 15 17.21 -2.35 -10.85
N LEU A 16 17.57 -2.71 -9.61
CA LEU A 16 17.27 -1.91 -8.40
C LEU A 16 17.71 -0.44 -8.57
N ASP A 17 18.70 -0.19 -9.43
CA ASP A 17 19.25 1.13 -9.76
C ASP A 17 18.35 1.92 -10.74
N GLU A 18 17.78 1.28 -11.78
CA GLU A 18 16.77 1.91 -12.66
C GLU A 18 15.49 2.28 -11.89
N PHE A 19 15.16 1.50 -10.85
CA PHE A 19 14.07 1.78 -9.93
C PHE A 19 14.34 3.04 -9.09
N MET A 20 15.58 3.20 -8.58
CA MET A 20 15.94 4.26 -7.62
C MET A 20 15.92 5.66 -8.22
N ASP A 21 15.89 5.81 -9.55
CA ASP A 21 15.83 7.12 -10.20
C ASP A 21 14.39 7.61 -10.42
N ARG A 22 13.44 6.71 -10.68
CA ARG A 22 12.05 7.07 -11.02
C ARG A 22 11.06 6.90 -9.87
N GLY A 23 11.40 6.26 -8.76
CA GLY A 23 10.50 6.23 -7.58
C GLY A 23 10.61 7.47 -6.68
N ARG A 24 11.69 8.26 -6.82
CA ARG A 24 12.03 9.35 -5.89
C ARG A 24 11.06 10.52 -5.91
N GLN A 25 10.36 10.80 -7.01
CA GLN A 25 9.35 11.86 -7.01
C GLN A 25 8.15 11.54 -6.11
N LEU A 26 7.95 10.26 -5.78
CA LEU A 26 6.93 9.80 -4.83
C LEU A 26 7.43 9.83 -3.37
N ALA A 27 8.72 10.13 -3.17
CA ALA A 27 9.31 10.26 -1.84
C ALA A 27 9.09 11.67 -1.28
N CYS A 28 8.83 11.71 0.03
CA CYS A 28 8.44 12.85 0.86
C CYS A 28 8.70 14.28 0.30
N GLN A 29 7.71 14.85 -0.41
CA GLN A 29 7.65 16.27 -0.82
C GLN A 29 6.68 17.12 0.02
N GLY A 30 6.21 16.62 1.18
CA GLY A 30 5.18 17.30 1.98
C GLY A 30 3.73 16.97 1.60
N GLY A 31 3.50 15.82 0.95
CA GLY A 31 2.17 15.30 0.63
C GLY A 31 1.33 14.90 1.86
N ARG A 32 0.06 14.55 1.63
CA ARG A 32 -0.91 14.31 2.73
C ARG A 32 -0.91 12.90 3.31
N GLY A 33 -0.16 11.98 2.69
CA GLY A 33 0.16 10.69 3.28
C GLY A 33 1.30 10.78 4.32
N VAL A 34 1.88 9.63 4.67
CA VAL A 34 3.10 9.58 5.49
C VAL A 34 4.12 8.64 4.87
N PRO A 35 5.43 8.85 5.08
CA PRO A 35 6.46 7.91 4.65
C PRO A 35 6.15 6.50 5.17
N ILE A 36 6.17 5.48 4.29
CA ILE A 36 5.83 4.09 4.65
C ILE A 36 6.72 3.53 5.77
N LYS A 37 7.96 4.01 5.92
CA LYS A 37 8.83 3.65 7.06
C LYS A 37 8.20 3.96 8.42
N ASN A 38 7.30 4.94 8.48
CA ASN A 38 6.57 5.29 9.71
C ASN A 38 5.50 4.24 10.06
N TYR A 39 5.16 3.32 9.15
CA TYR A 39 4.27 2.19 9.42
C TYR A 39 4.97 1.13 10.27
N ARG A 40 6.30 1.17 10.41
CA ARG A 40 7.07 0.12 11.09
C ARG A 40 6.51 -0.30 12.45
N PRO A 41 6.16 0.61 13.39
CA PRO A 41 5.55 0.22 14.66
C PRO A 41 4.21 -0.54 14.49
N PHE A 42 3.39 -0.10 13.53
CA PHE A 42 2.13 -0.78 13.19
C PHE A 42 2.40 -2.16 12.58
N SER A 43 3.28 -2.24 11.58
CA SER A 43 3.64 -3.50 10.92
C SER A 43 4.21 -4.50 11.91
N ASP A 44 5.13 -4.08 12.77
CA ASP A 44 5.79 -4.95 13.76
C ASP A 44 4.78 -5.47 14.79
N PHE A 45 3.87 -4.62 15.26
CA PHE A 45 2.80 -5.04 16.17
C PHE A 45 1.87 -6.06 15.49
N VAL A 46 1.32 -5.73 14.32
CA VAL A 46 0.35 -6.59 13.63
C VAL A 46 0.98 -7.93 13.26
N LEU A 47 2.14 -7.92 12.63
CA LEU A 47 2.79 -9.14 12.16
C LEU A 47 3.26 -10.04 13.31
N SER A 48 3.62 -9.47 14.48
CA SER A 48 4.04 -10.28 15.64
C SER A 48 2.90 -10.76 16.54
N LYS A 49 1.73 -10.10 16.51
CA LYS A 49 0.62 -10.40 17.43
C LYS A 49 -0.62 -10.97 16.76
N MET A 50 -0.81 -10.73 15.46
CA MET A 50 -2.06 -11.04 14.77
C MET A 50 -1.86 -12.00 13.59
N VAL A 51 -0.61 -12.33 13.25
CA VAL A 51 -0.26 -13.12 12.07
C VAL A 51 0.65 -14.28 12.47
N ASN A 52 0.20 -15.51 12.22
CA ASN A 52 1.02 -16.71 12.46
C ASN A 52 2.01 -16.96 11.32
N LYS A 53 1.56 -16.76 10.07
CA LYS A 53 2.36 -16.89 8.86
C LYS A 53 1.85 -15.91 7.83
N ALA A 54 2.77 -15.23 7.16
CA ALA A 54 2.49 -14.40 5.99
C ALA A 54 3.59 -14.59 4.97
N GLU A 55 3.22 -14.56 3.70
CA GLU A 55 4.12 -14.66 2.56
C GLU A 55 3.64 -13.67 1.50
N LEU A 56 4.56 -12.86 0.98
CA LEU A 56 4.27 -11.96 -0.12
C LEU A 56 4.83 -12.57 -1.41
N ILE A 57 3.95 -13.11 -2.23
CA ILE A 57 4.30 -13.65 -3.54
C ILE A 57 4.35 -12.50 -4.53
N ASN A 58 5.44 -12.42 -5.32
CA ASN A 58 5.61 -11.40 -6.36
C ASN A 58 5.54 -9.94 -5.86
N GLY A 59 6.10 -9.66 -4.67
CA GLY A 59 6.09 -8.30 -4.10
C GLY A 59 6.70 -7.23 -4.99
N GLN A 60 7.63 -7.60 -5.88
CA GLN A 60 8.25 -6.69 -6.85
C GLN A 60 7.24 -6.00 -7.77
N ALA A 61 6.07 -6.59 -8.00
CA ALA A 61 4.99 -5.97 -8.78
C ALA A 61 4.32 -4.77 -8.07
N LEU A 62 4.57 -4.58 -6.77
CA LEU A 62 4.08 -3.42 -6.00
C LEU A 62 5.00 -2.22 -6.11
N LEU A 63 6.19 -2.38 -6.68
CA LEU A 63 7.19 -1.33 -6.75
C LEU A 63 6.83 -0.34 -7.87
N PRO A 64 6.80 0.98 -7.62
CA PRO A 64 6.54 2.01 -8.63
C PRO A 64 7.74 2.22 -9.57
N THR A 65 8.15 1.15 -10.29
CA THR A 65 9.33 1.14 -11.18
C THR A 65 9.22 2.11 -12.36
N ASP A 66 7.99 2.43 -12.78
CA ASP A 66 7.68 3.37 -13.86
C ASP A 66 7.57 4.83 -13.38
N GLY A 67 7.60 5.05 -12.07
CA GLY A 67 7.43 6.35 -11.43
C GLY A 67 5.99 6.79 -11.23
N GLU A 68 5.03 5.90 -11.48
CA GLU A 68 3.61 6.15 -11.27
C GLU A 68 3.16 5.73 -9.87
N PRO A 69 2.11 6.36 -9.30
CA PRO A 69 1.52 5.91 -8.05
C PRO A 69 0.97 4.48 -8.14
N VAL A 70 1.15 3.70 -7.06
CA VAL A 70 0.65 2.32 -6.98
C VAL A 70 -0.66 2.30 -6.19
N VAL A 71 -1.71 1.74 -6.80
CA VAL A 71 -3.00 1.49 -6.15
C VAL A 71 -3.17 -0.02 -5.96
N VAL A 72 -3.06 -0.47 -4.71
CA VAL A 72 -3.26 -1.86 -4.32
C VAL A 72 -4.75 -2.14 -4.18
N ILE A 73 -5.28 -3.00 -5.04
CA ILE A 73 -6.64 -3.51 -4.94
C ILE A 73 -6.57 -4.87 -4.27
N ALA A 74 -7.24 -5.01 -3.14
CA ALA A 74 -7.28 -6.27 -2.41
C ALA A 74 -8.71 -6.64 -2.06
N SER A 75 -9.00 -7.94 -2.06
CA SER A 75 -10.26 -8.42 -1.51
C SER A 75 -10.25 -8.21 0.00
N HIS A 76 -11.40 -7.79 0.53
CA HIS A 76 -11.51 -7.41 1.94
C HIS A 76 -11.16 -8.52 2.93
N GLY A 77 -11.27 -9.79 2.50
CA GLY A 77 -11.14 -10.97 3.36
C GLY A 77 -12.18 -10.98 4.49
N PRO A 78 -12.10 -11.94 5.42
CA PRO A 78 -12.94 -11.93 6.62
C PRO A 78 -12.51 -10.80 7.57
N ASN A 79 -13.47 -10.07 8.15
CA ASN A 79 -13.24 -9.08 9.21
C ASN A 79 -12.10 -8.07 8.87
N ILE A 80 -11.21 -7.81 9.82
CA ILE A 80 -10.10 -6.85 9.71
C ILE A 80 -8.90 -7.37 8.87
N ALA A 81 -9.10 -8.24 7.87
CA ALA A 81 -8.01 -8.81 7.07
C ALA A 81 -7.17 -7.75 6.31
N TRP A 82 -7.71 -6.56 6.11
CA TRP A 82 -6.95 -5.41 5.61
C TRP A 82 -5.78 -4.99 6.53
N VAL A 83 -5.87 -5.26 7.85
CA VAL A 83 -4.84 -4.90 8.84
C VAL A 83 -3.54 -5.69 8.60
N PRO A 84 -3.54 -7.05 8.60
CA PRO A 84 -2.38 -7.84 8.19
C PRO A 84 -1.83 -7.49 6.81
N LEU A 85 -2.71 -7.21 5.84
CA LEU A 85 -2.29 -6.87 4.48
C LEU A 85 -1.50 -5.56 4.45
N ALA A 86 -2.05 -4.50 5.04
CA ALA A 86 -1.38 -3.20 5.12
C ALA A 86 -0.04 -3.32 5.87
N ALA A 87 0.02 -4.13 6.93
CA ALA A 87 1.24 -4.38 7.68
C ALA A 87 2.31 -5.11 6.85
N LEU A 88 1.93 -6.16 6.11
CA LEU A 88 2.83 -6.94 5.25
C LEU A 88 3.35 -6.12 4.06
N VAL A 89 2.48 -5.38 3.39
CA VAL A 89 2.86 -4.48 2.30
C VAL A 89 3.78 -3.39 2.81
N GLY A 90 3.42 -2.71 3.91
CA GLY A 90 4.30 -1.70 4.53
C GLY A 90 5.68 -2.25 4.85
N LYS A 91 5.75 -3.48 5.38
CA LYS A 91 7.01 -4.19 5.64
C LYS A 91 7.85 -4.41 4.40
N PHE A 92 7.24 -4.93 3.34
CA PHE A 92 7.93 -5.12 2.09
C PHE A 92 8.56 -3.82 1.57
N PHE A 93 7.82 -2.71 1.56
CA PHE A 93 8.35 -1.42 1.11
C PHE A 93 9.54 -0.95 1.95
N TYR A 94 9.44 -0.94 3.29
CA TYR A 94 10.55 -0.44 4.10
C TYR A 94 11.76 -1.39 4.14
N ASP A 95 11.57 -2.70 4.01
CA ASP A 95 12.67 -3.68 3.94
C ASP A 95 13.38 -3.66 2.58
N SER A 96 12.66 -3.26 1.53
CA SER A 96 13.20 -3.14 0.17
C SER A 96 13.87 -1.78 -0.11
N GLY A 97 14.01 -0.92 0.91
CA GLY A 97 14.62 0.41 0.77
C GLY A 97 13.67 1.51 0.30
N TYR A 98 12.36 1.25 0.21
CA TYR A 98 11.34 2.16 -0.31
C TYR A 98 10.46 2.78 0.79
N GLY A 99 10.96 2.81 2.01
CA GLY A 99 10.24 3.36 3.16
C GLY A 99 9.99 4.88 3.07
N ASP A 100 10.68 5.62 2.20
CA ASP A 100 10.49 7.06 2.04
C ASP A 100 9.33 7.45 1.11
N ILE A 101 8.77 6.48 0.38
CA ILE A 101 7.57 6.69 -0.45
C ILE A 101 6.41 7.10 0.46
N VAL A 102 5.64 8.09 0.02
CA VAL A 102 4.47 8.58 0.75
C VAL A 102 3.33 7.57 0.59
N GLY A 103 3.05 6.82 1.64
CA GLY A 103 1.92 5.92 1.73
C GLY A 103 0.66 6.63 2.21
N GLY A 104 -0.49 6.19 1.71
CA GLY A 104 -1.80 6.58 2.21
C GLY A 104 -2.71 5.37 2.29
N PHE A 105 -3.68 5.40 3.20
CA PHE A 105 -4.70 4.36 3.29
C PHE A 105 -6.08 5.00 3.41
N PHE A 106 -7.06 4.46 2.69
CA PHE A 106 -8.44 4.96 2.70
C PHE A 106 -9.34 3.98 3.46
N PRO A 107 -9.38 4.04 4.81
CA PRO A 107 -10.26 3.17 5.58
C PRO A 107 -11.73 3.55 5.37
N HIS A 108 -12.62 2.59 5.63
CA HIS A 108 -14.05 2.86 5.67
C HIS A 108 -14.38 3.92 6.74
N LYS A 109 -15.30 4.86 6.45
CA LYS A 109 -15.63 5.99 7.35
C LYS A 109 -16.05 5.56 8.77
N ALA A 110 -16.66 4.38 8.89
CA ALA A 110 -17.07 3.82 10.19
C ALA A 110 -15.89 3.61 11.16
N VAL A 111 -14.68 3.36 10.64
CA VAL A 111 -13.45 3.24 11.45
C VAL A 111 -13.18 4.51 12.25
N PHE A 112 -13.58 5.68 11.74
CA PHE A 112 -13.39 6.96 12.40
C PHE A 112 -14.43 7.28 13.48
N LEU A 113 -15.44 6.43 13.68
CA LEU A 113 -16.39 6.56 14.78
C LEU A 113 -15.78 6.11 16.11
N VAL A 114 -14.71 5.32 16.09
CA VAL A 114 -13.99 4.90 17.29
C VAL A 114 -13.10 6.06 17.77
N PRO A 115 -13.23 6.50 19.05
CA PRO A 115 -12.38 7.56 19.59
C PRO A 115 -10.89 7.27 19.41
N GLY A 116 -10.15 8.27 18.92
CA GLY A 116 -8.70 8.19 18.69
C GLY A 116 -8.29 7.52 17.37
N PHE A 117 -9.17 6.75 16.72
CA PHE A 117 -8.80 6.06 15.47
C PHE A 117 -8.57 7.04 14.32
N LYS A 118 -9.38 8.09 14.19
CA LYS A 118 -9.18 9.11 13.15
C LYS A 118 -7.75 9.68 13.18
N ASP A 119 -7.28 10.08 14.37
CA ASP A 119 -5.94 10.64 14.55
C ASP A 119 -4.84 9.59 14.37
N TYR A 120 -5.07 8.37 14.85
CA TYR A 120 -4.14 7.26 14.67
C TYR A 120 -3.92 6.96 13.18
N TYR A 121 -5.00 6.79 12.40
CA TYR A 121 -4.90 6.47 10.98
C TYR A 121 -4.27 7.62 10.19
N LYS A 122 -4.60 8.87 10.52
CA LYS A 122 -3.98 10.03 9.90
C LYS A 122 -2.46 10.05 10.12
N ARG A 123 -2.02 9.82 11.36
CA ARG A 123 -0.60 9.95 11.74
C ARG A 123 0.25 8.74 11.39
N VAL A 124 -0.31 7.54 11.51
CA VAL A 124 0.42 6.27 11.38
C VAL A 124 0.27 5.67 9.99
N LEU A 125 -0.93 5.79 9.40
CA LEU A 125 -1.27 5.17 8.12
C LEU A 125 -1.53 6.18 6.99
N GLY A 126 -1.19 7.47 7.21
CA GLY A 126 -1.32 8.52 6.22
C GLY A 126 -2.72 8.67 5.65
N ALA A 127 -3.76 8.34 6.43
CA ALA A 127 -5.12 8.40 5.94
C ALA A 127 -5.55 9.86 5.72
N PRO A 128 -5.94 10.25 4.48
CA PRO A 128 -6.37 11.61 4.21
C PRO A 128 -7.84 11.79 4.65
N THR A 129 -8.04 11.93 5.97
CA THR A 129 -9.34 11.86 6.66
C THR A 129 -10.39 12.91 6.27
N ASP A 130 -9.98 13.92 5.52
CA ASP A 130 -10.78 15.06 5.02
C ASP A 130 -11.05 14.96 3.50
N ILE A 131 -10.63 13.88 2.84
CA ILE A 131 -11.02 13.57 1.44
C ILE A 131 -12.27 12.71 1.44
N HIS A 132 -13.25 13.12 0.64
CA HIS A 132 -14.57 12.50 0.61
C HIS A 132 -15.09 12.17 -0.79
N THR A 133 -14.33 12.48 -1.84
CA THR A 133 -14.70 12.25 -3.25
C THR A 133 -13.61 11.45 -3.97
N VAL A 134 -13.99 10.73 -5.02
CA VAL A 134 -13.04 9.95 -5.83
C VAL A 134 -12.12 10.89 -6.60
N GLU A 135 -12.63 12.00 -7.10
CA GLU A 135 -11.88 13.03 -7.81
C GLU A 135 -10.72 13.54 -6.96
N ALA A 136 -10.97 13.86 -5.70
CA ALA A 136 -9.93 14.35 -4.81
C ALA A 136 -8.92 13.25 -4.42
N ILE A 137 -9.30 11.97 -4.41
CA ILE A 137 -8.34 10.86 -4.28
C ILE A 137 -7.44 10.79 -5.52
N VAL A 138 -8.02 10.91 -6.71
CA VAL A 138 -7.29 10.92 -7.98
C VAL A 138 -6.33 12.10 -8.03
N ASP A 139 -6.72 13.28 -7.55
CA ASP A 139 -5.86 14.45 -7.50
C ASP A 139 -4.65 14.24 -6.58
N LEU A 140 -4.83 13.60 -5.41
CA LEU A 140 -3.71 13.23 -4.55
C LEU A 140 -2.68 12.33 -5.25
N LEU A 141 -3.15 11.37 -6.05
CA LEU A 141 -2.27 10.48 -6.81
C LEU A 141 -1.55 11.25 -7.93
N LYS A 142 -2.28 12.04 -8.72
CA LYS A 142 -1.71 12.86 -9.81
C LYS A 142 -0.68 13.88 -9.32
N ASN A 143 -0.90 14.44 -8.14
CA ASN A 143 0.00 15.42 -7.54
C ASN A 143 1.15 14.77 -6.75
N HIS A 144 1.25 13.44 -6.75
CA HIS A 144 2.23 12.66 -5.97
C HIS A 144 2.18 12.94 -4.45
N GLU A 145 1.03 13.40 -3.95
CA GLU A 145 0.80 13.60 -2.52
C GLU A 145 0.60 12.27 -1.79
N VAL A 146 0.28 11.21 -2.53
CA VAL A 146 0.29 9.80 -2.13
C VAL A 146 0.89 8.98 -3.29
N GLY A 147 1.99 8.28 -3.02
CA GLY A 147 2.67 7.43 -3.99
C GLY A 147 2.24 5.97 -3.95
N VAL A 148 1.76 5.48 -2.80
CA VAL A 148 1.21 4.13 -2.66
C VAL A 148 -0.06 4.19 -1.83
N THR A 149 -1.12 3.58 -2.32
CA THR A 149 -2.36 3.42 -1.56
C THR A 149 -2.99 2.06 -1.72
N GLY A 150 -3.96 1.73 -0.87
CA GLY A 150 -4.73 0.50 -0.94
C GLY A 150 -6.23 0.76 -0.76
N THR A 151 -7.04 -0.01 -1.47
CA THR A 151 -8.50 -0.03 -1.31
C THR A 151 -9.05 -1.43 -1.54
N ALA A 152 -10.22 -1.69 -0.95
CA ALA A 152 -10.99 -2.89 -1.18
C ALA A 152 -12.34 -2.49 -1.82
N PRO A 153 -12.56 -2.82 -3.11
CA PRO A 153 -13.70 -2.32 -3.87
C PRO A 153 -15.03 -2.90 -3.38
N GLU A 154 -15.01 -3.97 -2.59
CA GLU A 154 -16.22 -4.56 -2.00
C GLU A 154 -16.84 -3.72 -0.87
N GLY A 155 -16.16 -2.66 -0.41
CA GLY A 155 -16.67 -1.79 0.64
C GLY A 155 -16.77 -2.49 2.00
N ALA A 156 -17.71 -2.06 2.86
CA ALA A 156 -17.76 -2.46 4.27
C ALA A 156 -18.18 -3.91 4.56
N ASN A 157 -18.01 -4.84 3.63
CA ASN A 157 -18.37 -6.25 3.81
C ASN A 157 -17.69 -6.87 5.04
N CYS A 158 -16.50 -6.38 5.39
CA CYS A 158 -15.76 -6.76 6.61
C CYS A 158 -16.40 -6.35 7.95
N LEU A 159 -17.32 -5.37 7.96
CA LEU A 159 -18.01 -4.90 9.17
C LEU A 159 -19.43 -5.49 9.30
N LEU A 160 -19.96 -6.06 8.22
CA LEU A 160 -21.35 -6.53 8.13
C LEU A 160 -21.48 -8.04 7.96
N ALA A 161 -20.40 -8.74 7.61
CA ALA A 161 -20.35 -10.20 7.56
C ALA A 161 -20.18 -10.76 8.98
N LEU A 162 -21.29 -10.87 9.71
CA LEU A 162 -21.47 -11.79 10.84
C LEU A 162 -21.89 -13.17 10.33
#